data_AF-A0A1H7ERG8-F1
#
_entry.id   AF-A0A1H7ERG8-F1
#
_cell.length_a   1.000
_cell.length_b   1.000
_cell.length_c   1.000
_cell.angle_alpha   90.00
_cell.angle_beta   90.00
_cell.angle_gamma   90.00
#
_symmetry.space_group_name_H-M   'P 1'
#
loop_
_entity.id
_entity.type
_entity.pdbx_description
1 polymer ?
#
loop_
_entity_poly.entity_id
_entity_poly.type
_entity_poly.pdbx_seq_one_letter_code
_entity_poly.pdbx_strand_id
1 'polypeptide(L)'
;MACGDHHVALAAAEFQLMMLLVQRGGETVRRSALEAAGWGFIEPVTANAFDVAMYRLRRKLVAIGSQLEIENLRGLGYALRQTELDR
;
A
#
# COMPACT_ATOMS: atom_id res chain seq x y z
N MET A 1 -4.97 -11.28 -0.77
CA MET A 1 -4.73 -10.78 -2.14
C MET A 1 -4.08 -11.89 -2.95
N ALA A 2 -4.42 -12.01 -4.23
CA ALA A 2 -3.81 -12.95 -5.15
C ALA A 2 -3.25 -12.20 -6.37
N CYS A 3 -2.08 -12.58 -6.86
CA CYS A 3 -1.53 -12.15 -8.15
C CYS A 3 -1.01 -13.39 -8.87
N GLY A 4 -1.64 -13.77 -9.99
CA GLY A 4 -1.43 -15.07 -10.63
C GLY A 4 -1.74 -16.22 -9.67
N ASP A 5 -0.81 -17.17 -9.54
CA ASP A 5 -0.86 -18.31 -8.61
C ASP A 5 -0.41 -17.98 -7.18
N HIS A 6 0.04 -16.75 -6.89
CA HIS A 6 0.57 -16.40 -5.57
C HIS A 6 -0.51 -15.75 -4.70
N HIS A 7 -0.89 -16.45 -3.63
CA HIS A 7 -1.82 -15.98 -2.61
C HIS A 7 -1.07 -15.52 -1.36
N VAL A 8 -1.34 -14.29 -0.94
CA VAL A 8 -0.80 -13.75 0.32
C VAL A 8 -1.93 -13.30 1.24
N ALA A 9 -1.89 -13.77 2.48
CA ALA A 9 -2.74 -13.26 3.53
C ALA A 9 -2.32 -11.82 3.83
N LEU A 10 -3.25 -10.88 3.65
CA LEU A 10 -3.07 -9.48 4.04
C LEU A 10 -3.80 -9.26 5.35
N ALA A 11 -3.16 -8.55 6.28
CA ALA A 11 -3.86 -7.99 7.41
C ALA A 11 -4.92 -6.99 6.90
N ALA A 12 -5.99 -6.80 7.68
CA ALA A 12 -7.06 -5.88 7.30
C ALA A 12 -6.53 -4.49 6.90
N ALA A 13 -5.58 -3.95 7.67
CA ALA A 13 -4.93 -2.67 7.37
C ALA A 13 -4.15 -2.68 6.04
N GLU A 14 -3.33 -3.71 5.77
CA GLU A 14 -2.57 -3.81 4.51
C GLU A 14 -3.51 -3.88 3.30
N PHE A 15 -4.62 -4.62 3.44
CA PHE A 15 -5.62 -4.73 2.40
C PHE A 15 -6.35 -3.40 2.16
N GLN A 16 -6.73 -2.68 3.21
CA GLN A 16 -7.36 -1.36 3.09
C GLN A 16 -6.43 -0.32 2.45
N LEU A 17 -5.16 -0.26 2.87
CA LEU A 17 -4.15 0.62 2.30
C LEU A 17 -4.03 0.41 0.78
N MET A 18 -3.88 -0.85 0.41
CA MET A 18 -3.74 -1.23 -0.99
C MET A 18 -5.01 -1.01 -1.79
N MET A 19 -6.18 -1.31 -1.23
CA MET A 19 -7.47 -1.05 -1.87
C MET A 19 -7.64 0.44 -2.17
N LEU A 20 -7.30 1.32 -1.21
CA LEU A 20 -7.37 2.76 -1.41
C LEU A 20 -6.42 3.20 -2.52
N LEU A 21 -5.19 2.70 -2.51
CA LEU A 21 -4.18 3.00 -3.54
C LEU A 21 -4.61 2.54 -4.94
N VAL A 22 -5.19 1.33 -5.05
CA VAL A 22 -5.72 0.78 -6.32
C VAL A 22 -6.95 1.56 -6.78
N GLN A 23 -7.87 1.89 -5.88
CA GLN A 23 -9.07 2.67 -6.18
C GLN A 23 -8.74 4.06 -6.70
N ARG A 24 -7.61 4.61 -6.27
CA ARG A 24 -7.08 5.90 -6.73
C ARG A 24 -6.29 5.82 -8.03
N GLY A 25 -6.10 4.62 -8.60
CA GLY A 25 -5.57 4.46 -9.96
C GLY A 25 -4.21 5.12 -10.20
N GLY A 26 -3.37 5.25 -9.17
CA GLY A 26 -2.07 5.92 -9.25
C GLY A 26 -2.07 7.41 -8.92
N GLU A 27 -3.19 7.96 -8.47
CA GLU A 27 -3.20 9.27 -7.81
C GLU A 27 -2.49 9.23 -6.46
N THR A 28 -1.94 10.38 -6.06
CA THR A 28 -1.24 10.53 -4.79
C THR A 28 -2.23 10.60 -3.63
N VAL A 29 -2.09 9.68 -2.69
CA VAL A 29 -2.90 9.58 -1.48
C VAL A 29 -2.10 10.04 -0.27
N ARG A 30 -2.64 10.97 0.51
CA ARG A 30 -1.97 11.48 1.72
C ARG A 30 -1.79 10.37 2.75
N ARG A 31 -0.69 10.43 3.53
CA ARG A 31 -0.43 9.51 4.65
C ARG A 31 -1.63 9.40 5.59
N SER A 32 -2.21 10.54 5.98
CA SER A 32 -3.37 10.58 6.89
C SER A 32 -4.62 9.87 6.34
N ALA A 33 -4.85 9.93 5.02
CA ALA A 33 -5.97 9.22 4.41
C ALA A 33 -5.73 7.70 4.38
N LEU A 34 -4.48 7.28 4.17
CA LEU A 34 -4.08 5.88 4.23
C LEU A 34 -4.15 5.33 5.66
N GLU A 35 -3.68 6.09 6.64
CA GLU A 35 -3.80 5.75 8.07
C GLU A 35 -5.28 5.61 8.46
N ALA A 36 -6.13 6.55 8.05
CA ALA A 36 -7.56 6.49 8.29
C ALA A 36 -8.24 5.29 7.61
N ALA A 37 -7.79 4.87 6.42
CA ALA A 37 -8.35 3.69 5.76
C ALA A 37 -7.90 2.38 6.42
N GLY A 38 -6.63 2.29 6.84
CA GLY A 38 -6.07 1.07 7.43
C GLY A 38 -6.62 0.76 8.82
N TRP A 39 -6.77 1.78 9.65
CA TRP A 39 -7.08 1.62 11.08
C TRP A 39 -8.27 2.45 11.56
N GLY A 40 -8.82 3.34 10.73
CA GLY A 40 -9.87 4.26 11.15
C GLY A 40 -9.38 5.34 12.11
N PHE A 41 -10.32 6.10 12.65
CA PHE A 41 -10.10 7.10 13.71
C PHE A 41 -10.20 6.49 15.13
N ILE A 42 -10.36 5.17 15.25
CA ILE A 42 -10.94 4.55 16.45
C ILE A 42 -9.86 4.07 17.44
N GLU A 43 -8.65 3.74 16.98
CA GLU A 43 -7.56 3.27 17.85
C GLU A 43 -6.28 4.10 17.65
N PRO A 44 -5.53 4.46 18.70
CA PRO A 44 -4.18 5.01 18.55
C PRO A 44 -3.26 3.95 17.96
N VAL A 45 -3.13 3.97 16.65
CA VAL A 45 -2.13 3.21 15.92
C VAL A 45 -0.77 3.71 16.37
N THR A 46 0.10 2.80 16.82
CA THR A 46 1.49 3.18 17.09
C THR A 46 2.06 3.80 15.81
N ALA A 47 2.76 4.93 15.93
CA ALA A 47 3.23 5.70 14.77
C ALA A 47 3.98 4.85 13.72
N ASN A 48 4.58 3.73 14.17
CA ASN A 48 5.31 2.78 13.33
C ASN A 48 4.44 1.72 12.64
N ALA A 49 3.18 1.50 13.03
CA ALA A 49 2.36 0.45 12.43
C ALA A 49 2.06 0.75 10.95
N PHE A 50 1.90 2.04 10.60
CA PHE A 50 1.81 2.49 9.22
C PHE A 50 3.05 2.07 8.42
N ASP A 51 4.24 2.44 8.92
CA ASP A 51 5.51 2.14 8.28
C ASP A 51 5.76 0.64 8.15
N VAL A 52 5.40 -0.15 9.18
CA VAL A 52 5.49 -1.63 9.15
C VAL A 52 4.53 -2.24 8.13
N ALA A 53 3.27 -1.80 8.09
CA ALA A 53 2.30 -2.27 7.12
C ALA A 53 2.74 -1.92 5.69
N MET A 54 3.24 -0.71 5.49
CA MET A 54 3.77 -0.28 4.19
C MET A 54 4.99 -1.10 3.75
N TYR A 55 5.92 -1.34 4.67
CA TYR A 55 7.08 -2.18 4.42
C TYR A 55 6.68 -3.61 4.03
N ARG A 56 5.75 -4.21 4.77
CA ARG A 56 5.23 -5.55 4.46
C ARG A 56 4.50 -5.59 3.13
N LEU A 57 3.66 -4.60 2.84
CA LEU A 57 2.91 -4.51 1.58
C LEU A 57 3.85 -4.41 0.38
N ARG A 58 4.86 -3.54 0.44
CA ARG A 58 5.91 -3.45 -0.60
C ARG A 58 6.62 -4.78 -0.82
N ARG A 59 7.04 -5.44 0.27
CA ARG A 59 7.69 -6.75 0.17
C ARG A 59 6.78 -7.82 -0.44
N LYS A 60 5.48 -7.80 -0.12
CA LYS A 60 4.50 -8.73 -0.69
C LYS A 60 4.30 -8.47 -2.19
N LEU A 61 4.20 -7.22 -2.62
CA LEU A 61 4.10 -6.84 -4.03
C LEU A 61 5.32 -7.32 -4.85
N VAL A 62 6.52 -7.16 -4.30
CA VAL A 62 7.74 -7.69 -4.92
C VAL A 62 7.76 -9.21 -4.92
N ALA A 63 7.37 -9.85 -3.82
CA ALA A 63 7.39 -11.32 -3.69
C ALA A 63 6.42 -12.02 -4.64
N ILE A 64 5.28 -11.40 -4.96
CA ILE A 64 4.32 -11.94 -5.94
C ILE A 64 4.69 -11.59 -7.39
N GLY A 65 5.80 -10.88 -7.63
CA GLY A 65 6.20 -10.43 -8.96
C GLY A 65 5.24 -9.42 -9.59
N SER A 66 4.55 -8.62 -8.76
CA SER A 66 3.62 -7.60 -9.25
C SER A 66 4.40 -6.50 -9.96
N GLN A 67 3.85 -6.00 -11.07
CA GLN A 67 4.35 -4.81 -11.75
C GLN A 67 3.96 -3.51 -11.01
N LEU A 68 3.42 -3.60 -9.79
CA LEU A 68 2.97 -2.43 -9.01
C LEU A 68 3.96 -2.12 -7.89
N GLU A 69 4.40 -0.87 -7.83
CA GLU A 69 5.25 -0.31 -6.80
C GLU A 69 4.53 0.83 -6.06
N ILE A 70 4.80 0.94 -4.75
CA ILE A 70 4.28 2.05 -3.95
C ILE A 70 5.38 3.10 -3.82
N GLU A 71 5.18 4.21 -4.51
CA GLU A 71 6.07 5.36 -4.52
C GLU A 71 5.71 6.32 -3.38
N ASN A 72 6.73 6.86 -2.69
CA ASN A 72 6.54 7.92 -1.70
C ASN A 72 6.95 9.26 -2.32
N LEU A 73 5.97 10.12 -2.54
CA LEU A 73 6.14 11.48 -3.00
C LEU A 73 6.33 12.39 -1.78
N ARG A 74 7.58 12.82 -1.56
CA ARG A 74 7.95 13.70 -0.44
C ARG A 74 7.01 14.90 -0.35
N GLY A 75 6.33 15.03 0.80
CA GLY A 75 5.42 16.13 1.09
C GLY A 75 4.02 16.01 0.48
N LEU A 76 3.75 15.01 -0.37
CA LEU A 76 2.45 14.81 -1.01
C LEU A 76 1.74 13.55 -0.52
N GLY A 77 2.47 12.45 -0.33
CA GLY A 77 1.92 11.18 0.14
C GLY A 77 2.47 9.98 -0.61
N TYR A 78 1.62 8.99 -0.86
CA TYR A 78 1.97 7.74 -1.51
C TYR A 78 1.12 7.52 -2.74
N ALA A 79 1.73 7.02 -3.81
CA ALA A 79 1.04 6.67 -5.04
C ALA A 79 1.37 5.23 -5.42
N LEU A 80 0.42 4.54 -6.03
CA LEU A 80 0.65 3.22 -6.62
C LEU A 80 0.99 3.41 -8.08
N ARG A 81 2.24 3.12 -8.45
CA ARG A 81 2.70 3.24 -9.82
C ARG A 81 2.95 1.85 -10.36
N GLN A 82 2.73 1.67 -11.66
CA GLN A 82 3.29 0.50 -12.32
C GLN A 82 4.80 0.75 -12.40
N THR A 83 5.60 -0.20 -11.92
CA THR A 83 7.01 -0.29 -12.30
C THR A 83 7.02 -0.38 -13.81
N GLU A 84 7.38 0.73 -14.45
CA GLU A 84 7.73 0.74 -15.87
C GLU A 84 9.00 -0.10 -16.01
N LEU A 85 8.83 -1.40 -16.20
CA LEU A 85 9.77 -2.22 -16.95
C LEU A 85 9.65 -1.83 -18.43
N ASP A 86 9.86 -0.55 -18.73
CA ASP A 86 10.13 -0.12 -20.09
C ASP A 86 11.64 -0.30 -20.34
N ARG A 87 11.92 -0.93 -21.47
CA ARG A 87 13.21 -1.48 -21.89
C ARG A 87 14.18 -0.43 -22.41
#